data_AF-A0A9D4A2F9-F1
#
_entry.id   AF-A0A9D4A2F9-F1
#
_cell.length_a   1.000
_cell.length_b   1.000
_cell.length_c   1.000
_cell.angle_alpha   90.00
_cell.angle_beta   90.00
_cell.angle_gamma   90.00
#
_symmetry.space_group_name_H-M   'P 1'
#
loop_
_entity.id
_entity.type
_entity.pdbx_description
1 polymer ?
#
loop_
_entity_poly.entity_id
_entity_poly.type
_entity_poly.pdbx_seq_one_letter_code
_entity_poly.pdbx_strand_id
1 'polypeptide(L)'
;MEIATMSTPLPISLFPFLLLIPALCFPICHANSNVFCIQSEREALLKFKNHLIHPSNRLSSWVEGGDCCKWIGVVCHNSTGYVNQLHLAAPLLEPDFYAPPAEWEAYERSKL
;
A
#
# COMPACT_ATOMS: atom_id res chain seq x y z
N MET A 1 -51.00 25.13 25.45
CA MET A 1 -50.24 23.93 25.07
C MET A 1 -48.78 24.33 25.06
N GLU A 2 -48.08 24.06 26.16
CA GLU A 2 -46.65 24.35 26.31
C GLU A 2 -45.87 23.08 25.94
N ILE A 3 -44.96 23.18 24.97
CA ILE A 3 -44.08 22.08 24.55
C ILE A 3 -42.85 22.12 25.46
N ALA A 4 -42.75 21.16 26.38
CA ALA A 4 -41.57 20.98 27.20
C ALA A 4 -40.44 20.37 26.36
N THR A 5 -39.44 21.16 25.97
CA THR A 5 -38.20 20.65 25.40
C THR A 5 -37.26 20.23 26.53
N MET A 6 -37.08 18.92 26.71
CA MET A 6 -36.15 18.35 27.70
C MET A 6 -34.73 18.37 27.15
N SER A 7 -34.04 19.52 27.26
CA SER A 7 -32.60 19.61 27.02
C SER A 7 -31.87 19.15 28.27
N THR A 8 -31.42 17.90 28.32
CA THR A 8 -30.52 17.43 29.37
C THR A 8 -29.15 18.11 29.17
N PRO A 9 -28.66 18.90 30.13
CA PRO A 9 -27.30 19.43 30.03
C PRO A 9 -26.34 18.25 30.16
N LEU A 10 -25.55 18.00 29.11
CA LEU A 10 -24.38 17.11 29.23
C LEU A 10 -23.58 17.58 30.45
N PRO A 11 -23.30 16.70 31.43
CA PRO A 11 -22.65 17.14 32.66
C PRO A 11 -21.28 17.72 32.32
N ILE A 12 -21.07 18.97 32.73
CA ILE A 12 -19.84 19.75 32.54
C ILE A 12 -18.59 18.98 33.03
N SER A 13 -18.78 17.97 33.89
CA SER A 13 -17.70 17.09 34.36
C SER A 13 -17.12 16.14 33.30
N LEU A 14 -17.76 15.96 32.13
CA LEU A 14 -17.23 15.13 31.02
C LEU A 14 -16.34 15.92 30.06
N PHE A 15 -16.39 17.26 30.10
CA PHE A 15 -15.55 18.15 29.29
C PHE A 15 -14.04 17.92 29.46
N PRO A 16 -13.49 17.74 30.68
CA PRO A 16 -12.06 17.45 30.83
C PRO A 16 -11.67 16.09 30.24
N PHE A 17 -12.53 15.08 30.33
CA PHE A 17 -12.25 13.76 29.75
C PHE A 17 -12.18 13.79 28.20
N LEU A 18 -13.02 14.61 27.55
CA LEU A 18 -13.00 14.81 26.10
C LEU A 18 -11.71 15.50 25.61
N LEU A 19 -11.10 16.35 26.45
CA LEU A 19 -9.86 17.07 26.13
C LEU A 19 -8.58 16.27 26.42
N LEU A 20 -8.67 15.21 27.24
CA LEU A 20 -7.54 14.31 27.52
C LEU A 20 -7.23 13.35 26.35
N ILE A 21 -8.25 13.00 25.54
CA ILE A 21 -8.11 12.08 24.40
C ILE A 21 -7.13 12.60 23.34
N PRO A 22 -7.22 13.87 22.85
CA PRO A 22 -6.23 14.38 21.89
C PRO A 22 -4.84 14.52 22.51
N ALA A 23 -4.73 14.93 23.77
CA ALA A 23 -3.45 15.07 24.50
C ALA A 23 -2.65 13.75 24.59
N LEU A 24 -3.35 12.63 24.79
CA LEU A 24 -2.75 11.29 24.82
C LEU A 24 -2.48 10.72 23.42
N CYS A 25 -3.12 11.27 22.38
CA CYS A 25 -3.00 10.82 20.99
C CYS A 25 -1.83 11.48 20.24
N PHE A 26 -1.45 12.72 20.60
CA PHE A 26 -0.32 13.44 19.97
C PHE A 26 1.01 12.67 19.91
N PRO A 27 1.45 11.90 20.93
CA PRO A 27 2.69 11.13 20.82
C PRO A 27 2.55 9.83 20.01
N ILE A 28 1.32 9.35 19.76
CA ILE A 28 1.05 8.09 19.05
C ILE A 28 1.01 8.33 17.53
N CYS A 29 0.60 9.53 17.11
CA CYS A 29 0.43 9.90 15.70
C CYS A 29 1.70 10.46 15.05
N HIS A 30 2.90 10.14 15.56
CA HIS A 30 4.14 10.50 14.87
C HIS A 30 4.27 9.64 13.59
N ALA A 31 3.59 10.05 12.53
CA ALA A 31 3.84 9.59 11.18
C ALA A 31 5.27 10.00 10.85
N ASN A 32 6.19 9.03 10.99
CA ASN A 32 7.60 9.21 10.68
C ASN A 32 7.68 9.60 9.20
N SER A 33 7.94 10.87 8.90
CA SER A 33 7.90 11.44 7.54
C SER A 33 9.13 11.09 6.70
N ASN A 34 9.95 10.15 7.15
CA ASN A 34 10.85 9.43 6.28
C ASN A 34 10.02 8.27 5.72
N VAL A 35 9.47 8.45 4.51
CA VAL A 35 8.51 7.53 3.89
C VAL A 35 9.20 6.20 3.56
N PHE A 36 9.40 5.41 4.60
CA PHE A 36 9.67 3.98 4.49
C PHE A 36 8.32 3.33 4.20
N CYS A 37 8.28 2.45 3.21
CA CYS A 37 7.13 1.59 2.94
C CYS A 37 6.45 1.06 4.23
N ILE A 38 5.11 1.07 4.23
CA ILE A 38 4.31 0.58 5.34
C ILE A 38 4.60 -0.90 5.58
N GLN A 39 4.90 -1.26 6.83
CA GLN A 39 5.33 -2.61 7.20
C GLN A 39 4.33 -3.69 6.73
N SER A 40 3.03 -3.47 6.91
CA SER A 40 1.99 -4.40 6.49
C SER A 40 1.92 -4.57 4.97
N GLU A 41 2.13 -3.49 4.20
CA GLU A 41 2.18 -3.54 2.74
C GLU A 41 3.42 -4.31 2.28
N ARG A 42 4.58 -4.05 2.89
CA ARG A 42 5.82 -4.79 2.61
C ARG A 42 5.63 -6.30 2.80
N GLU A 43 5.05 -6.70 3.92
CA GLU A 43 4.79 -8.12 4.23
C GLU A 43 3.79 -8.75 3.26
N ALA A 44 2.73 -8.02 2.89
CA ALA A 44 1.75 -8.49 1.93
C ALA A 44 2.39 -8.70 0.54
N LEU A 45 3.24 -7.78 0.10
CA LEU A 45 3.96 -7.88 -1.18
C LEU A 45 4.98 -9.03 -1.20
N LEU A 46 5.70 -9.27 -0.10
CA LEU A 46 6.60 -10.42 0.00
C LEU A 46 5.84 -11.76 -0.01
N LYS A 47 4.70 -11.85 0.67
CA LYS A 47 3.80 -13.01 0.58
C LYS A 47 3.29 -13.21 -0.84
N PHE A 48 2.87 -12.12 -1.49
CA PHE A 48 2.43 -12.13 -2.88
C PHE A 48 3.52 -12.68 -3.81
N LYS A 49 4.77 -12.19 -3.68
CA LYS A 49 5.93 -12.69 -4.42
C LYS A 49 6.11 -14.21 -4.28
N ASN A 50 6.00 -14.74 -3.05
CA ASN A 50 6.20 -16.17 -2.79
C ASN A 50 5.13 -17.07 -3.42
N HIS A 51 3.97 -16.51 -3.77
CA HIS A 51 2.88 -17.26 -4.40
C HIS A 51 2.91 -17.20 -5.93
N LEU A 52 3.83 -16.44 -6.52
CA LEU A 52 3.98 -16.33 -7.96
C LEU A 52 5.08 -17.25 -8.47
N ILE A 53 4.75 -18.06 -9.49
CA ILE A 53 5.74 -18.81 -10.26
C ILE A 53 6.18 -17.92 -11.42
N HIS A 54 7.33 -17.24 -11.29
CA HIS A 54 7.80 -16.29 -12.30
C HIS A 54 9.24 -16.60 -12.76
N PRO A 55 9.45 -16.94 -14.05
CA PRO A 55 10.78 -17.27 -14.57
C PRO A 55 11.67 -16.02 -14.82
N SER A 56 11.09 -14.82 -14.85
CA SER A 56 11.74 -13.61 -15.38
C SER A 56 12.53 -12.77 -14.36
N ASN A 57 12.71 -13.23 -13.12
CA ASN A 57 13.41 -12.49 -12.04
C ASN A 57 12.95 -11.03 -11.82
N ARG A 58 11.77 -10.66 -12.30
CA ARG A 58 11.27 -9.27 -12.27
C ARG A 58 11.09 -8.74 -10.85
N LEU A 59 10.69 -9.62 -9.93
CA LEU A 59 10.46 -9.30 -8.51
C LEU A 59 11.74 -9.47 -7.67
N SER A 60 12.92 -9.47 -8.28
CA SER A 60 14.23 -9.60 -7.62
C SER A 60 14.51 -8.47 -6.64
N SER A 61 14.10 -7.24 -6.97
CA SER A 61 14.24 -6.08 -6.09
C SER A 61 13.41 -6.14 -4.81
N TRP A 62 12.43 -7.06 -4.72
CA TRP A 62 11.54 -7.19 -3.57
C TRP A 62 12.24 -8.00 -2.48
N VAL A 63 12.87 -7.31 -1.53
CA VAL A 63 13.73 -7.89 -0.49
C VAL A 63 13.29 -7.50 0.92
N GLU A 64 13.50 -8.39 1.88
CA GLU A 64 13.25 -8.08 3.29
C GLU A 64 14.06 -6.87 3.78
N GLY A 65 13.46 -6.08 4.67
CA GLY A 65 14.09 -4.88 5.23
C GLY A 65 14.25 -3.71 4.24
N GLY A 66 13.88 -3.89 2.97
CA GLY A 66 13.91 -2.85 1.96
C GLY A 66 12.71 -1.90 2.02
N ASP A 67 12.88 -0.71 1.43
CA ASP A 67 11.80 0.22 1.15
C ASP A 67 11.03 -0.25 -0.10
N CYS A 68 9.80 -0.72 0.08
CA CYS A 68 9.01 -1.26 -1.03
C CYS A 68 8.66 -0.23 -2.10
N CYS A 69 8.64 1.08 -1.78
CA CYS A 69 8.42 2.12 -2.77
C CYS A 69 9.59 2.27 -3.76
N LYS A 70 10.73 1.64 -3.47
CA LYS A 70 11.89 1.55 -4.37
C LYS A 70 11.95 0.23 -5.14
N TRP A 71 11.01 -0.69 -4.90
CA TRP A 71 10.97 -1.94 -5.64
C TRP A 71 10.49 -1.73 -7.07
N ILE A 72 11.06 -2.50 -7.99
CA ILE A 72 10.68 -2.48 -9.40
C ILE A 72 9.20 -2.84 -9.53
N GLY A 73 8.46 -1.99 -10.22
CA GLY A 73 7.04 -2.17 -10.48
C GLY A 73 6.12 -1.85 -9.29
N VAL A 74 6.62 -1.32 -8.18
CA VAL A 74 5.78 -0.80 -7.10
C VAL A 74 5.64 0.70 -7.27
N VAL A 75 4.41 1.20 -7.23
CA VAL A 75 4.13 2.65 -7.26
C VAL A 75 3.48 3.01 -5.92
N CYS A 76 4.07 3.99 -5.24
CA CYS A 76 3.55 4.52 -4.00
C CYS A 76 2.93 5.90 -4.19
N HIS A 77 1.98 6.24 -3.33
CA HIS A 77 1.43 7.57 -3.25
C HIS A 77 2.43 8.54 -2.60
N ASN A 78 2.77 9.62 -3.32
CA ASN A 78 3.89 10.50 -2.97
C ASN A 78 3.79 11.16 -1.59
N SER A 79 2.58 11.43 -1.08
CA SER A 79 2.42 12.11 0.21
C SER A 79 2.12 11.19 1.38
N THR A 80 1.65 9.96 1.13
CA THR A 80 1.21 9.04 2.19
C THR A 80 2.06 7.78 2.28
N GLY A 81 2.85 7.45 1.25
CA GLY A 81 3.72 6.27 1.22
C GLY A 81 3.01 4.94 0.97
N TYR A 82 1.67 4.96 0.80
CA TYR A 82 0.90 3.76 0.52
C TYR A 82 1.15 3.25 -0.89
N VAL A 83 1.25 1.94 -1.05
CA VAL A 83 1.30 1.31 -2.38
C VAL A 83 -0.05 1.49 -3.08
N ASN A 84 -0.04 2.16 -4.24
CA ASN A 84 -1.25 2.42 -5.02
C ASN A 84 -1.41 1.49 -6.22
N GLN A 85 -0.29 1.00 -6.80
CA GLN A 85 -0.29 0.21 -8.04
C GLN A 85 0.88 -0.77 -8.07
N LEU A 86 0.68 -1.89 -8.77
CA LEU A 86 1.69 -2.91 -9.04
C LEU A 86 1.78 -3.21 -10.55
N HIS A 87 2.95 -2.99 -11.14
CA HIS A 87 3.27 -3.30 -12.52
C HIS A 87 4.02 -4.64 -12.61
N LEU A 88 3.25 -5.71 -12.74
CA LEU A 88 3.78 -7.09 -12.77
C LEU A 88 4.11 -7.58 -14.19
N ALA A 89 3.45 -7.04 -15.22
CA ALA A 89 3.62 -7.47 -16.60
C ALA A 89 5.04 -7.21 -17.11
N ALA A 90 5.72 -8.26 -17.62
CA ALA A 90 7.03 -8.16 -18.27
C ALA A 90 7.05 -6.98 -19.28
N PRO A 91 8.16 -6.22 -19.42
CA PRO A 91 8.22 -5.23 -20.50
C PRO A 91 7.97 -6.01 -21.79
N LEU A 92 7.09 -5.48 -22.65
CA LEU A 92 6.84 -6.05 -23.97
C LEU A 92 8.09 -5.85 -24.81
N LEU A 93 9.09 -6.72 -24.62
CA LEU A 93 10.11 -6.92 -25.63
C LEU A 93 9.44 -7.76 -26.70
N GLU A 94 9.28 -7.17 -27.88
CA GLU A 94 8.91 -7.93 -29.07
C GLU A 94 9.91 -9.08 -29.18
N PRO A 95 9.46 -10.35 -29.20
CA PRO A 95 10.38 -11.47 -29.30
C PRO A 95 11.21 -11.32 -30.59
N ASP A 96 12.49 -11.66 -30.53
CA ASP A 96 13.27 -11.70 -31.76
C ASP A 96 12.72 -12.80 -32.70
N PHE A 97 13.08 -12.75 -33.98
CA PHE A 97 12.57 -13.71 -34.96
C PHE A 97 12.97 -15.17 -34.64
N TYR A 98 13.98 -15.37 -33.79
CA TYR A 98 14.48 -16.67 -33.39
C TYR A 98 13.90 -17.16 -32.06
N ALA A 99 13.03 -16.36 -31.43
CA ALA A 99 12.44 -16.69 -30.15
C ALA A 99 11.59 -17.95 -30.25
N PRO A 100 11.62 -18.83 -29.23
CA PRO A 100 10.80 -20.02 -29.22
C PRO A 100 9.31 -19.67 -29.25
N PRO A 101 8.44 -20.53 -29.82
CA PRO A 101 7.00 -20.26 -29.96
C PRO A 101 6.29 -19.86 -28.66
N ALA A 102 6.74 -20.40 -27.52
CA ALA A 102 6.20 -20.06 -26.20
C ALA A 102 6.34 -18.57 -25.84
N GLU A 103 7.39 -17.89 -26.32
CA GLU A 103 7.59 -16.45 -26.09
C GLU A 103 6.64 -15.61 -26.94
N TRP A 104 6.39 -16.01 -28.20
CA TRP A 104 5.39 -15.40 -29.06
C TRP A 104 3.97 -15.54 -28.51
N GLU A 105 3.61 -16.71 -27.97
CA GLU A 105 2.32 -16.93 -27.30
C GLU A 105 2.17 -16.06 -26.05
N ALA A 106 3.24 -15.91 -25.26
CA ALA A 106 3.24 -15.02 -24.11
C ALA A 106 3.08 -13.54 -24.52
N TYR A 107 3.77 -13.12 -25.58
CA TYR A 107 3.68 -11.76 -26.14
C TYR A 107 2.28 -11.44 -26.69
N GLU A 108 1.67 -12.33 -27.48
CA GLU A 108 0.29 -12.11 -27.96
C GLU A 108 -0.74 -12.14 -26.82
N ARG A 109 -0.60 -13.07 -25.85
CA ARG A 109 -1.47 -13.07 -24.66
C ARG A 109 -1.36 -11.77 -23.86
N SER A 110 -0.20 -11.12 -23.87
CA SER A 110 0.01 -9.87 -23.15
C SER A 110 -0.57 -8.63 -23.84
N LYS A 111 -1.03 -8.72 -25.10
CA LYS A 111 -1.73 -7.64 -25.82
C LYS A 111 -3.25 -7.66 -25.65
N LEU A 112 -3.82 -8.78 -25.21
CA LEU A 112 -5.25 -8.97 -24.96
C LEU A 112 -5.67 -8.26 -23.65
#